data_AF-A0A9D6UHW4-F1
#
_entry.id   AF-A0A9D6UHW4-F1
#
_cell.length_a   1.000
_cell.length_b   1.000
_cell.length_c   1.000
_cell.angle_alpha   90.00
_cell.angle_beta   90.00
_cell.angle_gamma   90.00
#
_symmetry.space_group_name_H-M   'P 1'
#
loop_
_entity.id
_entity.type
_entity.pdbx_description
1 polymer ?
#
loop_
_entity_poly.entity_id
_entity_poly.type
_entity_poly.pdbx_seq_one_letter_code
_entity_poly.pdbx_strand_id
1 'polypeptide(L)'
;MIINAFTIILLFVAVISVILGIAALYSSFLLFRKWKKDMSNEERTRLENKAYLTLLLAVVLLGIRMIDWPIFYATMASYIPDITGAMCIYGVTQVAPKIIKPMEVLKPFVFFLIGLWLIIYIMDNNSL
;
A
#
# COMPACT_ATOMS: atom_id res chain seq x y z
N MET A 1 8.42 -26.98 1.78
CA MET A 1 6.98 -27.05 2.18
C MET A 1 6.30 -25.76 1.77
N ILE A 2 5.34 -25.79 0.82
CA ILE A 2 4.85 -24.60 0.11
C ILE A 2 4.20 -23.55 1.05
N ILE A 3 3.60 -23.99 2.17
CA ILE A 3 3.09 -23.12 3.23
C ILE A 3 4.19 -22.94 4.28
N ASN A 4 4.83 -21.78 4.26
CA ASN A 4 5.78 -21.36 5.28
C ASN A 4 5.19 -20.19 6.10
N ALA A 5 5.69 -19.98 7.31
CA ALA A 5 5.26 -18.89 8.19
C ALA A 5 5.33 -17.52 7.49
N PHE A 6 6.36 -17.29 6.68
CA PHE A 6 6.52 -16.06 5.89
C PHE A 6 5.40 -15.85 4.86
N THR A 7 4.92 -16.92 4.23
CA THR A 7 3.80 -16.85 3.26
C THR A 7 2.49 -16.46 3.95
N ILE A 8 2.26 -16.96 5.17
CA ILE A 8 1.08 -16.62 5.98
C ILE A 8 1.14 -15.14 6.40
N ILE A 9 2.30 -14.68 6.88
CA ILE A 9 2.51 -13.28 7.25
C ILE A 9 2.27 -12.36 6.04
N LEU A 10 2.80 -12.74 4.87
CA LEU A 10 2.64 -11.95 3.65
C LEU A 10 1.18 -11.87 3.20
N LEU A 11 0.44 -12.98 3.25
CA LEU A 11 -1.00 -12.98 2.96
C LEU A 11 -1.78 -12.13 3.95
N PHE A 12 -1.45 -12.20 5.24
CA PHE A 12 -2.08 -11.39 6.27
C PHE A 12 -1.85 -9.89 6.04
N VAL A 13 -0.60 -9.49 5.77
CA VAL A 13 -0.24 -8.10 5.43
C VAL A 13 -0.93 -7.65 4.15
N ALA A 14 -1.07 -8.52 3.15
CA ALA A 14 -1.77 -8.22 1.91
C ALA A 14 -3.26 -7.94 2.16
N VAL A 15 -3.94 -8.76 2.96
CA VAL A 15 -5.36 -8.55 3.31
C VAL A 15 -5.55 -7.23 4.06
N ILE A 16 -4.73 -6.96 5.07
CA ILE A 16 -4.78 -5.69 5.81
C ILE A 16 -4.56 -4.49 4.88
N SER A 17 -3.58 -4.59 3.98
CA SER A 17 -3.27 -3.54 3.01
C SER A 17 -4.42 -3.27 2.05
N VAL A 18 -5.15 -4.30 1.62
CA VAL A 18 -6.33 -4.15 0.75
C VAL A 18 -7.47 -3.48 1.51
N ILE A 19 -7.76 -3.91 2.75
CA ILE A 19 -8.82 -3.32 3.58
C ILE A 19 -8.56 -1.83 3.81
N LEU A 20 -7.34 -1.49 4.24
CA LEU A 20 -6.92 -0.10 4.45
C LEU A 20 -6.96 0.70 3.15
N GLY A 21 -6.53 0.12 2.02
CA GLY A 21 -6.58 0.77 0.71
C GLY A 21 -7.99 1.11 0.26
N ILE A 22 -8.94 0.19 0.46
CA ILE A 22 -10.37 0.43 0.15
C ILE A 22 -10.92 1.53 1.07
N ALA A 23 -10.59 1.51 2.36
CA ALA A 23 -11.00 2.55 3.29
C ALA A 23 -10.49 3.94 2.88
N ALA A 24 -9.22 4.05 2.50
CA ALA A 24 -8.60 5.29 2.01
C ALA A 24 -9.25 5.80 0.71
N LEU A 25 -9.52 4.90 -0.25
CA LEU A 25 -10.21 5.25 -1.50
C LEU A 25 -11.64 5.74 -1.23
N TYR A 26 -12.36 5.05 -0.35
CA TYR A 26 -13.73 5.41 0.01
C TYR A 26 -13.80 6.77 0.71
N SER A 27 -12.91 7.03 1.66
CA SER A 27 -12.87 8.32 2.37
C SER A 27 -12.51 9.47 1.42
N SER A 28 -11.58 9.25 0.51
CA SER A 28 -11.16 10.22 -0.50
C SER A 28 -12.24 10.53 -1.53
N PHE A 29 -12.96 9.51 -2.00
CA PHE A 29 -14.08 9.69 -2.92
C PHE A 29 -15.23 10.48 -2.26
N LEU A 30 -15.48 10.22 -0.97
CA LEU A 30 -16.44 10.99 -0.17
C LEU A 30 -16.02 12.44 0.01
N LEU A 31 -14.73 12.71 0.20
CA LEU A 31 -14.19 14.06 0.31
C LEU A 31 -14.40 14.83 -1.00
N PHE A 32 -14.02 14.23 -2.13
CA PHE A 32 -14.13 14.81 -3.47
C PHE A 32 -15.60 15.15 -3.83
N ARG A 33 -16.53 14.27 -3.47
CA ARG A 33 -17.96 14.48 -3.71
C ARG A 33 -18.57 15.59 -2.85
N LYS A 34 -18.09 15.76 -1.61
CA LYS A 34 -18.60 16.80 -0.70
C LYS A 34 -17.99 18.17 -0.96
N TRP A 35 -16.77 18.24 -1.48
CA TRP A 35 -16.10 19.50 -1.81
C TRP A 35 -16.82 20.32 -2.89
N LYS A 36 -17.58 19.66 -3.79
CA LYS A 36 -18.36 20.33 -4.84
C LYS A 36 -19.66 21.00 -4.34
N LYS A 37 -20.04 20.80 -3.08
CA LYS A 37 -21.28 21.39 -2.53
C LYS A 37 -20.89 22.62 -1.74
N ASP A 38 -21.52 23.78 -1.98
CA ASP A 38 -21.37 24.93 -1.10
C ASP A 38 -21.79 24.53 0.31
N MET A 39 -20.83 24.54 1.24
CA MET A 39 -21.00 24.01 2.60
C MET A 39 -20.87 25.11 3.66
N SER A 40 -21.70 25.01 4.69
CA SER A 40 -21.70 25.87 5.87
C SER A 40 -20.40 25.69 6.69
N ASN A 41 -20.06 26.66 7.55
CA ASN A 41 -18.84 26.63 8.37
C ASN A 41 -18.70 25.35 9.23
N GLU A 42 -19.80 24.84 9.81
CA GLU A 42 -19.78 23.60 10.59
C GLU A 42 -19.47 22.36 9.73
N GLU A 43 -19.92 22.34 8.49
CA GLU A 43 -19.66 21.24 7.55
C GLU A 43 -18.22 21.25 7.05
N ARG A 44 -17.57 22.43 6.98
CA ARG A 44 -16.14 22.58 6.66
C ARG A 44 -15.26 21.93 7.74
N THR A 45 -15.50 22.23 9.01
CA THR A 45 -14.74 21.62 10.13
C THR A 45 -14.89 20.10 10.17
N ARG A 46 -16.10 19.58 9.86
CA ARG A 46 -16.31 18.13 9.79
C ARG A 46 -15.59 17.49 8.59
N LEU A 47 -15.42 18.23 7.50
CA LEU A 47 -14.67 17.79 6.32
C LEU A 47 -13.17 17.74 6.62
N GLU A 48 -12.62 18.76 7.29
CA GLU A 48 -11.21 18.82 7.72
C GLU A 48 -10.83 17.64 8.61
N ASN A 49 -11.62 17.34 9.63
CA ASN A 49 -11.40 16.17 10.49
C ASN A 49 -11.37 14.84 9.71
N LYS A 50 -12.24 14.71 8.70
CA LYS A 50 -12.30 13.51 7.86
C LYS A 50 -11.13 13.41 6.88
N ALA A 51 -10.66 14.56 6.42
CA ALA A 51 -9.51 14.68 5.56
C ALA A 51 -8.22 14.34 6.35
N TYR A 52 -8.09 14.81 7.59
CA TYR A 52 -7.02 14.44 8.51
C TYR A 52 -6.98 12.94 8.81
N LEU A 53 -8.13 12.31 9.05
CA LEU A 53 -8.22 10.85 9.21
C LEU A 53 -7.73 10.10 7.97
N THR A 54 -8.05 10.62 6.77
CA THR A 54 -7.61 10.03 5.50
C THR A 54 -6.10 10.14 5.34
N LEU A 55 -5.51 11.29 5.69
CA LEU A 55 -4.06 11.48 5.70
C LEU A 55 -3.39 10.49 6.66
N LEU A 56 -3.89 10.34 7.87
CA LEU A 56 -3.33 9.41 8.86
C LEU A 56 -3.36 7.96 8.35
N LEU A 57 -4.46 7.57 7.69
CA LEU A 57 -4.62 6.24 7.09
C LEU A 57 -3.65 6.02 5.92
N ALA A 58 -3.41 7.06 5.11
CA ALA A 58 -2.43 7.03 4.02
C ALA A 58 -0.99 6.90 4.55
N VAL A 59 -0.62 7.60 5.62
CA VAL A 59 0.71 7.46 6.28
C VAL A 59 0.91 6.04 6.80
N VAL A 60 -0.09 5.47 7.49
CA VAL A 60 -0.02 4.08 7.99
C VAL A 60 0.12 3.09 6.85
N LEU A 61 -0.66 3.25 5.77
CA LEU A 61 -0.56 2.43 4.56
C LEU A 61 0.84 2.49 3.94
N LEU A 62 1.43 3.68 3.86
CA LEU A 62 2.75 3.90 3.30
C LEU A 62 3.81 3.18 4.15
N GLY A 63 3.71 3.25 5.48
CA GLY A 63 4.57 2.50 6.41
C GLY A 63 4.46 0.98 6.24
N ILE A 64 3.23 0.45 6.12
CA ILE A 64 3.00 -0.98 5.88
C ILE A 64 3.63 -1.41 4.55
N ARG A 65 3.46 -0.61 3.49
CA ARG A 65 4.04 -0.91 2.17
C ARG A 65 5.57 -0.89 2.18
N MET A 66 6.18 -0.04 3.01
CA MET A 66 7.63 -0.02 3.18
C MET A 66 8.17 -1.33 3.80
N ILE A 67 7.42 -1.93 4.73
CA ILE A 67 7.77 -3.19 5.40
C ILE A 67 7.40 -4.42 4.54
N ASP A 68 6.37 -4.32 3.72
CA ASP A 68 5.91 -5.40 2.83
C ASP A 68 6.94 -5.78 1.74
N TRP A 69 7.86 -4.88 1.41
CA TRP A 69 8.93 -5.12 0.42
C TRP A 69 10.04 -6.06 0.94
N PRO A 70 10.69 -5.82 2.09
CA PRO A 70 11.68 -6.75 2.64
C PRO A 70 11.06 -8.10 3.03
N ILE A 71 9.83 -8.12 3.54
CA ILE A 71 9.11 -9.38 3.85
C ILE A 71 8.94 -10.24 2.58
N PHE A 72 8.64 -9.62 1.43
CA PHE A 72 8.52 -10.33 0.17
C PHE A 72 9.84 -10.98 -0.27
N TYR A 73 10.96 -10.27 -0.16
CA TYR A 73 12.28 -10.84 -0.46
C TYR A 73 12.69 -11.94 0.53
N ALA A 74 12.36 -11.79 1.82
CA ALA A 74 12.59 -12.83 2.82
C ALA A 74 11.79 -14.11 2.51
N THR A 75 10.53 -13.97 2.10
CA THR A 75 9.71 -15.09 1.64
C THR A 75 10.35 -15.80 0.44
N MET A 76 10.85 -15.06 -0.56
CA MET A 76 11.53 -15.66 -1.71
C MET A 76 12.84 -16.35 -1.33
N ALA A 77 13.60 -15.80 -0.38
CA ALA A 77 14.81 -16.44 0.15
C ALA A 77 14.51 -17.79 0.82
N SER A 78 13.36 -17.90 1.49
CA SER A 78 12.97 -19.18 2.10
C SER A 78 12.55 -20.26 1.09
N TYR A 79 12.23 -19.90 -0.15
CA TYR A 79 11.90 -20.85 -1.20
C TYR A 79 13.13 -21.39 -1.96
N ILE A 80 14.33 -20.87 -1.70
CA ILE A 80 15.59 -21.33 -2.32
C ILE A 80 15.80 -22.86 -2.16
N PRO A 81 15.68 -23.47 -0.96
CA PRO A 81 15.93 -24.91 -0.80
C PRO A 81 14.83 -25.80 -1.40
N ASP A 82 13.62 -25.27 -1.63
CA ASP A 82 12.48 -26.04 -2.16
C ASP A 82 12.46 -26.09 -3.70
N ILE A 83 13.20 -25.21 -4.39
CA ILE A 83 13.19 -25.12 -5.86
C ILE A 83 14.49 -25.67 -6.45
N THR A 84 14.38 -26.77 -7.19
CA THR A 84 15.51 -27.39 -7.89
C THR A 84 16.05 -26.46 -8.98
N GLY A 85 17.32 -26.04 -8.84
CA GLY A 85 17.99 -25.13 -9.78
C GLY A 85 18.06 -23.66 -9.35
N ALA A 86 17.44 -23.29 -8.22
CA ALA A 86 17.57 -21.94 -7.66
C ALA A 86 18.79 -21.85 -6.73
N MET A 87 19.84 -21.15 -7.15
CA MET A 87 21.03 -20.91 -6.31
C MET A 87 20.90 -19.64 -5.45
N CYS A 88 19.98 -18.75 -5.81
CA CYS A 88 19.75 -17.48 -5.15
C CYS A 88 18.29 -17.02 -5.35
N ILE A 89 17.92 -15.90 -4.71
CA ILE A 89 16.61 -15.25 -4.83
C ILE A 89 16.25 -15.00 -6.29
N TYR A 90 17.21 -14.61 -7.13
CA TYR A 90 16.99 -14.42 -8.57
C TYR A 90 16.57 -15.72 -9.28
N GLY A 91 17.07 -16.89 -8.85
CA GLY A 91 16.63 -18.17 -9.39
C GLY A 91 15.15 -18.46 -9.09
N VAL A 92 14.67 -18.04 -7.91
CA VAL A 92 13.26 -18.19 -7.51
C VAL A 92 12.35 -17.28 -8.34
N THR A 93 12.79 -16.06 -8.71
CA THR A 93 11.99 -15.15 -9.52
C THR A 93 11.82 -15.59 -10.99
N GLN A 94 12.69 -16.49 -11.48
CA GLN A 94 12.64 -17.03 -12.84
C GLN A 94 11.64 -18.18 -13.04
N VAL A 95 11.01 -18.67 -11.97
CA VAL A 95 10.02 -19.76 -12.06
C VAL A 95 8.72 -19.28 -12.70
N ALA A 96 8.34 -18.03 -12.43
CA ALA A 96 7.16 -17.38 -13.02
C ALA A 96 7.44 -15.90 -13.33
N PRO A 97 8.35 -15.60 -14.28
CA PRO A 97 8.87 -14.25 -14.50
C PRO A 97 7.78 -13.28 -14.98
N LYS A 98 6.73 -13.80 -15.64
CA LYS A 98 5.58 -13.01 -16.11
C LYS A 98 4.70 -12.47 -14.98
N ILE A 99 4.72 -13.10 -13.80
CA ILE A 99 3.88 -12.71 -12.65
C ILE A 99 4.73 -11.99 -11.60
N ILE A 100 5.96 -12.46 -11.39
CA ILE A 100 6.82 -11.97 -10.32
C ILE A 100 7.42 -10.60 -10.68
N LYS A 101 7.88 -10.40 -11.92
CA LYS A 101 8.40 -9.08 -12.36
C LYS A 101 7.39 -7.94 -12.23
N PRO A 102 6.13 -8.05 -12.70
CA PRO A 102 5.19 -6.95 -12.52
C PRO A 102 4.84 -6.72 -11.05
N MET A 103 4.80 -7.77 -10.22
CA MET A 103 4.59 -7.60 -8.77
C MET A 103 5.73 -6.85 -8.08
N GLU A 104 7.00 -7.11 -8.46
CA GLU A 104 8.16 -6.40 -7.95
C GLU A 104 8.15 -4.92 -8.30
N VAL A 105 7.64 -4.56 -9.49
CA VAL A 105 7.53 -3.15 -9.94
C VAL A 105 6.28 -2.48 -9.37
N LEU A 106 5.17 -3.21 -9.24
CA LEU A 106 3.91 -2.65 -8.76
C LEU A 106 4.01 -2.23 -7.29
N LYS A 107 4.74 -2.96 -6.44
CA LYS A 107 4.93 -2.62 -5.03
C LYS A 107 5.53 -1.21 -4.83
N PRO A 108 6.71 -0.86 -5.39
CA PRO A 108 7.28 0.47 -5.27
C PRO A 108 6.43 1.51 -6.02
N PHE A 109 5.83 1.16 -7.17
CA PHE A 109 4.97 2.09 -7.90
C PHE A 109 3.78 2.56 -7.06
N VAL A 110 3.09 1.63 -6.37
CA VAL A 110 1.99 1.96 -5.45
C VAL A 110 2.47 2.80 -4.26
N PHE A 111 3.65 2.50 -3.71
CA PHE A 111 4.27 3.31 -2.66
C PHE A 111 4.49 4.76 -3.12
N PHE A 112 5.06 4.97 -4.30
CA PHE A 112 5.25 6.30 -4.87
C PHE A 112 3.93 7.01 -5.15
N LEU A 113 2.91 6.30 -5.64
CA LEU A 113 1.60 6.89 -5.93
C LEU A 113 0.92 7.41 -4.65
N ILE A 114 0.96 6.63 -3.56
CA ILE A 114 0.44 7.03 -2.25
C ILE A 114 1.25 8.20 -1.69
N GLY A 115 2.59 8.13 -1.78
CA GLY A 115 3.47 9.21 -1.31
C GLY A 115 3.25 10.52 -2.06
N LEU A 116 3.14 10.49 -3.38
CA LEU A 116 2.86 11.66 -4.21
C LEU A 116 1.53 12.31 -3.84
N TRP A 117 0.48 11.49 -3.66
CA TRP A 117 -0.82 12.00 -3.23
C TRP A 117 -0.76 12.63 -1.84
N LEU A 118 -0.04 12.02 -0.90
CA LEU A 118 0.16 12.56 0.44
C LEU A 118 0.83 13.94 0.39
N ILE A 119 1.86 14.10 -0.45
CA ILE A 119 2.58 15.37 -0.62
C ILE A 119 1.64 16.45 -1.15
N ILE A 120 0.85 16.15 -2.20
CA ILE A 120 -0.12 17.08 -2.77
C ILE A 120 -1.14 17.51 -1.69
N TYR A 121 -1.62 16.56 -0.90
CA TYR A 121 -2.59 16.84 0.16
C TYR A 121 -2.01 17.73 1.28
N ILE A 122 -0.77 17.50 1.70
CA ILE A 122 -0.10 18.34 2.71
C ILE A 122 0.12 19.76 2.17
N MET A 123 0.51 19.89 0.90
CA MET A 123 0.70 21.19 0.26
C MET A 123 -0.59 22.00 0.17
N ASP A 124 -1.70 21.35 -0.22
CA ASP A 124 -3.03 21.96 -0.27
C ASP A 124 -3.45 22.47 1.12
N ASN A 125 -3.30 21.64 2.15
CA ASN A 125 -3.64 22.01 3.53
C ASN A 125 -2.77 23.13 4.11
N ASN A 126 -1.50 23.25 3.71
CA ASN A 126 -0.60 24.30 4.21
C ASN A 126 -0.75 25.64 3.46
N SER A 127 -1.62 25.70 2.44
CA SER A 127 -1.89 26.89 1.63
C SER A 127 -3.24 27.57 1.93
N LEU A 128 -4.03 27.00 2.86
CA LEU A 128 -5.18 27.64 3.50
C LEU A 128 -4.77 28.31 4.82
#